data_AF-A0A935FQV7-F1
#
_entry.id   AF-A0A935FQV7-F1
#
_cell.length_a   1.000
_cell.length_b   1.000
_cell.length_c   1.000
_cell.angle_alpha   90.00
_cell.angle_beta   90.00
_cell.angle_gamma   90.00
#
_symmetry.space_group_name_H-M   'P 1'
#
loop_
_entity.id
_entity.type
_entity.pdbx_description
1 polymer ?
#
loop_
_entity_poly.entity_id
_entity_poly.type
_entity_poly.pdbx_seq_one_letter_code
_entity_poly.pdbx_strand_id
1 'polypeptide(L)'
;MKKGKLNESLKYLSTLEVNDIIMKLDSDALQLMIFYEKDFIDSALSIADSFKYYIKSNNILSDRVIKNQSDFIRYVKLLLKHKHSGIDDFAYGKIKEEILNNNALRRRNWLINKLEEISRI
;
A
#
# COMPACT_ATOMS: atom_id res chain seq x y z
N MET A 1 -0.95 15.09 41.86
CA MET A 1 -0.47 15.00 40.45
C MET A 1 -1.19 16.06 39.62
N LYS A 2 -0.45 16.95 38.94
CA LYS A 2 -1.05 18.06 38.16
C LYS A 2 -1.64 17.54 36.84
N LYS A 3 -2.98 17.52 36.73
CA LYS A 3 -3.74 17.05 35.54
C LYS A 3 -3.25 17.61 34.20
N GLY A 4 -2.71 18.82 34.16
CA GLY A 4 -2.17 19.44 32.93
C GLY A 4 -1.00 18.67 32.29
N LYS A 5 -0.10 18.09 33.10
CA LYS A 5 1.04 17.30 32.58
C LYS A 5 0.60 15.96 31.98
N LEU A 6 -0.48 15.37 32.50
CA LEU A 6 -1.01 14.11 32.00
C LEU A 6 -1.62 14.25 30.60
N ASN A 7 -2.29 15.38 30.32
CA ASN A 7 -2.84 15.65 28.99
C ASN A 7 -1.74 15.83 27.93
N GLU A 8 -0.63 16.50 28.28
CA GLU A 8 0.53 16.61 27.41
C GLU A 8 1.19 15.25 27.17
N SER A 9 1.37 14.44 28.22
CA SER A 9 1.90 13.08 28.09
C SER A 9 1.02 12.21 27.18
N LEU A 10 -0.31 12.29 27.29
CA LEU A 10 -1.23 11.57 26.40
C LEU A 10 -1.07 12.00 24.95
N LYS A 11 -0.90 13.30 24.67
CA LYS A 11 -0.66 13.80 23.31
C LYS A 11 0.63 13.24 22.70
N TYR A 12 1.72 13.19 23.49
CA TYR A 12 2.98 12.58 23.05
C TYR A 12 2.82 11.08 22.77
N LEU A 13 2.12 10.35 23.64
CA LEU A 13 1.84 8.92 23.45
C LEU A 13 1.04 8.65 22.17
N SER A 14 -0.04 9.40 21.92
CA SER A 14 -0.83 9.26 20.69
C SER A 14 -0.02 9.60 19.44
N THR A 15 0.92 10.54 19.52
CA THR A 15 1.80 10.88 18.38
C THR A 15 2.79 9.76 18.08
N LEU A 16 3.37 9.14 19.12
CA LEU A 16 4.25 7.98 18.97
C LEU A 16 3.51 6.81 18.31
N GLU A 17 2.32 6.48 18.80
CA GLU A 17 1.49 5.41 18.25
C GLU A 17 1.16 5.63 16.77
N VAL A 18 0.81 6.87 16.37
CA VAL A 18 0.58 7.20 14.96
C VAL A 18 1.84 7.03 14.12
N ASN A 19 3.01 7.44 14.62
CA ASN A 19 4.28 7.28 13.91
C ASN A 19 4.62 5.80 13.69
N ASP A 20 4.44 4.96 14.72
CA ASP A 20 4.70 3.53 14.64
C ASP A 20 3.78 2.86 13.60
N ILE A 21 2.50 3.25 13.56
CA ILE A 21 1.55 2.77 12.56
C ILE A 21 2.00 3.18 11.15
N ILE A 22 2.35 4.45 10.93
CA ILE A 22 2.80 4.93 9.62
C ILE A 22 4.08 4.19 9.18
N MET A 23 5.03 4.00 10.09
CA MET A 23 6.25 3.23 9.81
C MET A 23 5.92 1.79 9.43
N LYS A 24 4.98 1.14 10.11
CA LYS A 24 4.51 -0.21 9.78
C LYS A 24 3.91 -0.27 8.38
N LEU A 25 3.01 0.65 8.03
CA LEU A 25 2.42 0.73 6.68
C LEU A 25 3.49 0.86 5.59
N ASP A 26 4.52 1.66 5.86
CA ASP A 26 5.60 1.88 4.91
C ASP A 26 6.52 0.69 4.76
N SER A 27 6.83 0.01 5.87
CA SER A 27 7.59 -1.24 5.87
C SER A 27 6.86 -2.32 5.07
N ASP A 28 5.56 -2.53 5.31
CA ASP A 28 4.79 -3.58 4.63
C ASP A 28 4.67 -3.29 3.13
N ALA A 29 4.47 -2.03 2.74
CA ALA A 29 4.45 -1.64 1.35
C ALA A 29 5.80 -1.83 0.65
N LEU A 30 6.91 -1.50 1.31
CA LEU A 30 8.26 -1.74 0.79
C LEU A 30 8.56 -3.24 0.67
N GLN A 31 8.17 -4.04 1.65
CA GLN A 31 8.34 -5.48 1.62
C GLN A 31 7.55 -6.11 0.46
N LEU A 32 6.31 -5.67 0.25
CA LEU A 32 5.49 -6.10 -0.89
C LEU A 32 6.15 -5.72 -2.23
N MET A 33 6.71 -4.52 -2.35
CA MET A 33 7.48 -4.13 -3.54
C MET A 33 8.72 -5.01 -3.72
N ILE A 34 9.49 -5.27 -2.67
CA ILE A 34 10.68 -6.13 -2.74
C ILE A 34 10.31 -7.54 -3.21
N PHE A 35 9.26 -8.16 -2.65
CA PHE A 35 8.83 -9.48 -3.06
C PHE A 35 8.33 -9.50 -4.51
N TYR A 36 7.66 -8.43 -4.96
CA TYR A 36 7.31 -8.27 -6.37
C TYR A 36 8.57 -8.27 -7.25
N GLU A 37 9.57 -7.43 -6.94
CA GLU A 37 10.80 -7.32 -7.76
C GLU A 37 11.63 -8.61 -7.74
N LYS A 38 11.58 -9.37 -6.64
CA LYS A 38 12.30 -10.64 -6.47
C LYS A 38 11.57 -11.87 -7.03
N ASP A 39 10.39 -11.67 -7.60
CA ASP A 39 9.55 -12.76 -8.12
C ASP A 39 9.13 -13.77 -7.05
N PHE A 40 9.07 -13.34 -5.79
CA PHE A 40 8.63 -14.16 -4.67
C PHE A 40 7.10 -14.08 -4.56
N ILE A 41 6.40 -14.66 -5.53
CA ILE A 41 4.95 -14.49 -5.72
C ILE A 41 4.15 -14.89 -4.46
N ASP A 42 4.41 -16.07 -3.89
CA ASP A 42 3.69 -16.53 -2.69
C ASP A 42 3.93 -15.63 -1.48
N SER A 43 5.16 -15.14 -1.32
CA SER A 43 5.51 -14.20 -0.24
C SER A 43 4.83 -12.84 -0.45
N ALA A 44 4.77 -12.38 -1.70
CA ALA A 44 4.09 -11.14 -2.07
C ALA A 44 2.57 -11.24 -1.80
N LEU A 45 1.94 -12.36 -2.12
CA LEU A 45 0.52 -12.59 -1.83
C LEU A 45 0.25 -12.67 -0.32
N SER A 46 1.12 -13.38 0.42
CA SER A 46 1.01 -13.50 1.88
C SER A 46 1.13 -12.15 2.58
N ILE A 47 2.11 -11.32 2.20
CA ILE A 47 2.24 -9.97 2.79
C ILE A 47 1.09 -9.06 2.34
N ALA A 48 0.60 -9.18 1.11
CA ALA A 48 -0.55 -8.39 0.63
C ALA A 48 -1.82 -8.66 1.46
N ASP A 49 -2.08 -9.93 1.81
CA ASP A 49 -3.26 -10.31 2.58
C ASP A 49 -3.14 -9.92 4.06
N SER A 50 -1.97 -10.12 4.68
CA SER A 50 -1.73 -9.67 6.06
C SER A 50 -1.74 -8.14 6.18
N PHE A 51 -1.16 -7.43 5.20
CA PHE A 51 -1.18 -5.97 5.13
C PHE A 51 -2.62 -5.45 4.99
N LYS A 52 -3.44 -6.08 4.13
CA LYS A 52 -4.86 -5.75 3.97
C LYS A 52 -5.66 -5.99 5.26
N TYR A 53 -5.37 -7.07 5.98
CA TYR A 53 -6.00 -7.33 7.27
C TYR A 53 -5.64 -6.25 8.29
N TYR A 54 -4.35 -5.92 8.42
CA TYR A 54 -3.85 -4.91 9.35
C TYR A 54 -4.52 -3.54 9.14
N ILE A 55 -4.61 -3.05 7.90
CA ILE A 55 -5.23 -1.74 7.64
C ILE A 55 -6.74 -1.73 7.93
N LYS A 56 -7.42 -2.88 7.80
CA LYS A 56 -8.86 -2.98 8.04
C LYS A 56 -9.22 -3.13 9.51
N SER A 57 -8.35 -3.76 10.30
CA SER A 57 -8.56 -3.95 11.73
C SER A 57 -8.06 -2.78 12.57
N ASN A 58 -7.28 -1.86 11.99
CA ASN A 58 -6.75 -0.70 12.68
C ASN A 58 -7.78 0.45 12.75
N ASN A 59 -8.22 0.78 13.96
CA ASN A 59 -9.22 1.81 14.25
C ASN A 59 -8.67 3.25 14.34
N ILE A 60 -7.35 3.42 14.22
CA ILE A 60 -6.67 4.72 14.27
C ILE A 60 -6.52 5.30 12.86
N LEU A 61 -6.48 4.46 11.84
CA LEU A 61 -6.35 4.88 10.45
C LEU A 61 -7.62 5.57 9.96
N SER A 62 -7.45 6.73 9.32
CA SER A 62 -8.55 7.36 8.57
C SER A 62 -8.96 6.53 7.35
N ASP A 63 -10.23 6.64 6.96
CA ASP A 63 -10.76 5.98 5.75
C ASP A 63 -9.94 6.28 4.50
N ARG A 64 -9.42 7.51 4.39
CA ARG A 64 -8.55 7.92 3.28
C ARG A 64 -7.25 7.11 3.24
N VAL A 65 -6.62 6.89 4.40
CA VAL A 65 -5.40 6.07 4.49
C VAL A 65 -5.72 4.61 4.17
N ILE A 66 -6.80 4.06 4.75
CA ILE A 66 -7.25 2.69 4.48
C ILE A 66 -7.49 2.48 2.98
N LYS A 67 -8.21 3.42 2.35
CA LYS A 67 -8.47 3.38 0.91
C LYS A 67 -7.17 3.42 0.09
N ASN A 68 -6.27 4.35 0.38
CA ASN A 68 -5.01 4.49 -0.36
C ASN A 68 -4.13 3.23 -0.28
N GLN A 69 -4.02 2.63 0.92
CA GLN A 69 -3.25 1.40 1.08
C GLN A 69 -3.95 0.20 0.44
N SER A 70 -5.29 0.14 0.54
CA SER A 70 -6.09 -0.91 -0.14
C SER A 70 -5.95 -0.83 -1.66
N ASP A 71 -5.98 0.38 -2.23
CA ASP A 71 -5.79 0.61 -3.65
C ASP A 71 -4.38 0.17 -4.07
N PHE A 72 -3.35 0.56 -3.31
CA PHE A 72 -1.99 0.10 -3.55
C PHE A 72 -1.89 -1.44 -3.58
N ILE A 73 -2.37 -2.11 -2.53
CA ILE A 73 -2.37 -3.58 -2.44
C ILE A 73 -3.10 -4.20 -3.63
N ARG A 74 -4.27 -3.66 -3.99
CA ARG A 74 -5.06 -4.13 -5.14
C ARG A 74 -4.25 -4.05 -6.43
N TYR A 75 -3.61 -2.91 -6.71
CA TYR A 75 -2.79 -2.75 -7.91
C TYR A 75 -1.61 -3.71 -7.93
N VAL A 76 -0.92 -3.91 -6.79
CA VAL A 76 0.18 -4.90 -6.76
C VAL A 76 -0.32 -6.32 -7.03
N LYS A 77 -1.45 -6.74 -6.46
CA LYS A 77 -2.02 -8.07 -6.76
C LYS A 77 -2.39 -8.22 -8.24
N LEU A 78 -2.88 -7.16 -8.88
CA LEU A 78 -3.10 -7.15 -10.33
C LEU A 78 -1.79 -7.30 -11.09
N LEU A 79 -0.76 -6.53 -10.75
CA LEU A 79 0.56 -6.63 -11.37
C LEU A 79 1.16 -8.04 -11.20
N LEU A 80 1.04 -8.66 -10.02
CA LEU A 80 1.51 -10.03 -9.77
C LEU A 80 0.79 -11.04 -10.66
N LYS A 81 -0.54 -10.92 -10.79
CA LYS A 81 -1.35 -11.81 -11.60
C LYS A 81 -0.94 -11.79 -13.09
N HIS A 82 -0.54 -10.62 -13.58
CA HIS A 82 -0.22 -10.40 -14.99
C HIS A 82 1.28 -10.42 -15.30
N LYS A 83 2.13 -10.62 -14.29
CA LYS A 83 3.59 -10.44 -14.41
C LYS A 83 4.23 -11.27 -15.52
N HIS A 84 3.76 -12.50 -15.74
CA HIS A 84 4.32 -13.40 -16.75
C HIS A 84 3.41 -13.62 -17.97
N SER A 85 2.13 -13.26 -17.87
CA SER A 85 1.14 -13.48 -18.92
C SER A 85 0.84 -12.24 -19.76
N GLY A 86 1.34 -11.08 -19.34
CA GLY A 86 0.99 -9.81 -19.94
C GLY A 86 -0.44 -9.37 -19.55
N ILE A 87 -0.82 -8.21 -20.09
CA ILE A 87 -2.15 -7.63 -19.91
C ILE A 87 -2.63 -7.09 -21.26
N ASP A 88 -3.92 -7.23 -21.55
CA ASP A 88 -4.49 -6.68 -22.78
C ASP A 88 -4.53 -5.14 -22.76
N ASP A 89 -4.46 -4.51 -23.94
CA ASP A 89 -4.37 -3.06 -24.10
C ASP A 89 -5.53 -2.30 -23.43
N PHE A 90 -6.74 -2.88 -23.45
CA PHE A 90 -7.91 -2.26 -22.84
C PHE A 90 -7.77 -2.25 -21.32
N ALA A 91 -7.45 -3.39 -20.71
CA ALA A 91 -7.21 -3.48 -19.27
C ALA A 91 -6.00 -2.64 -18.83
N TYR A 92 -4.93 -2.60 -19.63
CA TYR A 92 -3.78 -1.71 -19.41
C TYR A 92 -4.22 -0.24 -19.35
N GLY A 93 -4.94 0.24 -20.37
CA GLY A 93 -5.39 1.62 -20.45
C GLY A 93 -6.24 2.02 -19.26
N LYS A 94 -7.20 1.16 -18.88
CA LYS A 94 -8.06 1.38 -17.72
C LYS A 94 -7.27 1.45 -16.41
N ILE A 95 -6.36 0.50 -16.16
CA ILE A 95 -5.57 0.48 -14.91
C ILE A 95 -4.64 1.69 -14.86
N LYS A 96 -4.02 2.05 -15.98
CA LYS A 96 -3.16 3.24 -16.07
C LYS A 96 -3.94 4.50 -15.72
N GLU A 97 -5.13 4.68 -16.28
CA GLU A 97 -6.02 5.80 -15.97
C GLU A 97 -6.44 5.83 -14.50
N GLU A 98 -6.85 4.69 -13.93
CA GLU A 98 -7.21 4.58 -12.52
C GLU A 98 -6.04 5.01 -11.60
N ILE A 99 -4.82 4.58 -11.90
CA ILE A 99 -3.61 4.91 -11.13
C ILE A 99 -3.28 6.40 -11.27
N LEU A 100 -3.39 6.97 -12.47
CA LEU A 100 -3.11 8.39 -12.74
C LEU A 100 -4.11 9.31 -12.05
N ASN A 101 -5.39 8.96 -12.06
CA ASN A 101 -6.47 9.74 -11.44
C ASN A 101 -6.47 9.65 -9.90
N ASN A 102 -5.77 8.69 -9.30
CA ASN A 102 -5.62 8.58 -7.86
C ASN A 102 -4.44 9.44 -7.33
N ASN A 103 -4.67 10.75 -7.19
CA ASN A 103 -3.66 11.71 -6.71
C ASN A 103 -3.17 11.45 -5.28
N ALA A 104 -3.91 10.68 -4.47
CA ALA A 104 -3.53 10.38 -3.09
C ALA A 104 -2.61 9.14 -2.98
N LEU A 105 -2.32 8.46 -4.09
CA LEU A 105 -1.52 7.25 -4.12
C LEU A 105 -0.02 7.58 -4.10
N ARG A 106 0.61 7.45 -2.92
CA ARG A 106 2.02 7.84 -2.72
C ARG A 106 3.01 7.13 -3.66
N ARG A 107 2.75 5.86 -4.00
CA ARG A 107 3.63 4.99 -4.80
C ARG A 107 3.21 4.89 -6.27
N ARG A 108 2.50 5.92 -6.78
CA ARG A 108 1.97 5.96 -8.14
C ARG A 108 3.02 5.68 -9.22
N ASN A 109 4.17 6.35 -9.15
CA ASN A 109 5.21 6.22 -10.16
C ASN A 109 5.75 4.79 -10.26
N TRP A 110 5.94 4.12 -9.11
CA TRP A 110 6.38 2.73 -9.11
C TRP A 110 5.34 1.82 -9.77
N LEU A 111 4.04 1.98 -9.45
CA LEU A 111 2.98 1.18 -10.07
C LEU A 111 2.88 1.37 -11.58
N ILE A 112 3.03 2.61 -12.07
CA ILE A 112 3.04 2.90 -13.52
C ILE A 112 4.24 2.23 -14.19
N ASN A 113 5.43 2.35 -13.61
CA ASN A 113 6.63 1.72 -14.17
C ASN A 113 6.46 0.19 -14.27
N LYS A 114 5.95 -0.45 -13.21
CA LYS A 114 5.69 -1.90 -13.20
C LYS A 114 4.60 -2.29 -14.20
N LEU A 115 3.56 -1.46 -14.37
CA LEU A 115 2.52 -1.71 -15.37
C LEU A 115 3.08 -1.65 -16.80
N GLU A 116 3.99 -0.70 -17.06
CA GLU A 116 4.66 -0.57 -18.35
C GLU A 116 5.59 -1.75 -18.66
N GLU A 117 6.26 -2.31 -17.65
CA GLU A 117 7.07 -3.53 -17.78
C GLU A 117 6.24 -4.73 -18.25
N ILE A 118 5.02 -4.89 -17.72
CA ILE A 118 4.13 -6.01 -18.08
C ILE A 118 3.57 -5.87 -19.50
N SER A 119 3.31 -4.65 -19.97
CA SER A 119 2.77 -4.39 -21.32
C SER A 119 3.77 -4.60 -22.46
N ARG A 120 5.06 -4.78 -22.16
CA ARG A 120 6.13 -4.96 -23.15
C ARG A 120 6.51 -6.43 -23.39
N ILE A 121 5.69 -7.37 -22.89
CA ILE A 121 5.82 -8.82 -23.11
C ILE A 121 4.91 -9.20 -24.27
#